data_AF-A0A7X9R4A9-F1
#
_entry.id   AF-A0A7X9R4A9-F1
#
_cell.length_a   1.000
_cell.length_b   1.000
_cell.length_c   1.000
_cell.angle_alpha   90.00
_cell.angle_beta   90.00
_cell.angle_gamma   90.00
#
_symmetry.space_group_name_H-M   'P 1'
#
loop_
_entity.id
_entity.type
_entity.pdbx_description
1 polymer ?
#
loop_
_entity_poly.entity_id
_entity_poly.type
_entity_poly.pdbx_seq_one_letter_code
_entity_poly.pdbx_strand_id
1 'polypeptide(L)' 'MELHDVLRVAGIGLLIAILHLFFESTGKKEFAFFLFFVGYIYMTIELLRLLRLFFYEISSFLEWLVMTS' A
#
# COMPACT_ATOMS: atom_id res chain seq x y z
N MET A 1 12.11 1.22 -4.22
CA MET A 1 11.27 0.27 -3.46
C MET A 1 11.87 -1.12 -3.66
N GLU A 2 12.26 -1.82 -2.60
CA GLU A 2 12.84 -3.16 -2.77
C GLU A 2 11.76 -4.23 -2.98
N LEU A 3 12.10 -5.38 -3.57
CA LEU A 3 11.17 -6.51 -3.76
C LEU A 3 10.44 -6.88 -2.46
N HIS A 4 11.15 -6.78 -1.33
CA HIS A 4 10.62 -7.02 0.00
C HIS A 4 9.48 -6.07 0.40
N ASP A 5 9.52 -4.80 -0.02
CA ASP A 5 8.44 -3.84 0.24
C ASP A 5 7.17 -4.21 -0.54
N VAL A 6 7.34 -4.60 -1.81
CA VAL A 6 6.22 -5.02 -2.66
C VAL A 6 5.58 -6.30 -2.11
N LEU A 7 6.40 -7.27 -1.70
CA LEU A 7 5.93 -8.51 -1.07
C LEU A 7 5.18 -8.24 0.24
N ARG A 8 5.65 -7.28 1.04
CA ARG A 8 5.00 -6.90 2.29
C ARG A 8 3.61 -6.33 2.06
N VAL A 9 3.47 -5.39 1.12
CA VAL A 9 2.17 -4.79 0.78
C VAL A 9 1.21 -5.85 0.26
N ALA A 10 1.66 -6.72 -0.63
CA ALA A 10 0.87 -7.83 -1.14
C ALA A 10 0.43 -8.81 -0.04
N GLY A 11 1.35 -9.17 0.87
CA GLY A 11 1.07 -10.05 2.01
C GLY A 11 0.05 -9.45 2.99
N ILE A 12 0.14 -8.16 3.27
CA ILE A 12 -0.82 -7.46 4.14
C ILE A 12 -2.20 -7.41 3.48
N GLY A 13 -2.28 -7.13 2.18
CA GLY A 13 -3.53 -7.18 1.43
C GLY A 13 -4.19 -8.57 1.45
N LEU A 14 -3.39 -9.63 1.31
CA LEU A 14 -3.87 -11.02 1.41
C LEU A 14 -4.39 -11.35 2.80
N LEU A 15 -3.68 -10.96 3.86
CA LEU A 15 -4.11 -11.18 5.24
C LEU A 15 -5.43 -10.47 5.55
N ILE A 16 -5.58 -9.23 5.07
CA ILE A 16 -6.84 -8.47 5.20
C ILE A 16 -7.98 -9.18 4.47
N ALA A 17 -7.75 -9.68 3.25
CA ALA A 17 -8.78 -10.40 2.50
C ALA A 17 -9.22 -11.69 3.21
N ILE A 18 -8.28 -12.47 3.75
CA ILE A 18 -8.59 -13.71 4.49
C ILE A 18 -9.40 -13.40 5.76
N LEU A 19 -8.96 -12.40 6.53
CA LEU A 19 -9.66 -11.98 7.74
C LEU A 19 -11.06 -11.45 7.42
N HIS A 20 -11.23 -10.76 6.30
CA HIS A 20 -12.54 -10.27 5.86
C HIS A 20 -13.52 -11.43 5.64
N LEU A 21 -13.10 -12.42 4.84
CA LEU A 21 -13.89 -13.63 4.57
C LEU A 21 -14.23 -14.38 5.87
N PHE A 22 -13.29 -14.45 6.81
CA PHE A 22 -13.52 -15.07 8.11
C PHE A 22 -14.60 -14.34 8.93
N PHE A 23 -14.53 -13.01 9.05
CA PHE A 23 -15.53 -12.24 9.80
C PHE A 23 -16.90 -12.24 9.13
N GLU A 24 -16.93 -12.26 7.80
CA GLU A 24 -18.17 -12.40 7.04
C GLU A 24 -18.81 -13.78 7.26
N SER A 25 -18.02 -14.85 7.20
CA SER A 25 -18.50 -16.23 7.43
C SER A 25 -19.02 -16.48 8.85
N THR A 26 -18.50 -15.77 9.84
CA THR A 26 -18.92 -15.87 11.25
C THR A 26 -20.09 -14.95 11.61
N GLY A 27 -20.63 -14.21 10.63
CA GLY A 27 -21.74 -13.28 10.82
C GLY A 27 -21.36 -11.97 11.53
N LYS A 28 -20.08 -11.75 11.82
CA LYS A 28 -19.52 -10.59 12.53
C LYS A 28 -19.25 -9.43 11.58
N LYS A 29 -20.29 -8.96 10.89
CA LYS A 29 -20.19 -7.94 9.82
C LYS A 29 -19.55 -6.62 10.25
N GLU A 30 -19.73 -6.22 11.51
CA GLU A 30 -19.10 -5.00 12.06
C GLU A 30 -17.56 -5.10 12.05
N PHE A 31 -17.01 -6.26 12.40
CA PHE A 31 -15.56 -6.49 12.37
C PHE A 31 -15.03 -6.52 10.93
N ALA A 32 -15.79 -7.09 10.00
CA ALA A 32 -15.46 -7.07 8.58
C ALA A 32 -15.41 -5.64 8.02
N PHE A 33 -16.30 -4.74 8.48
CA PHE A 33 -16.29 -3.32 8.15
C PHE A 33 -15.06 -2.60 8.72
N PHE A 34 -14.74 -2.79 10.01
CA PHE A 34 -13.55 -2.20 10.62
C PHE A 34 -12.26 -2.67 9.93
N LEU A 35 -12.21 -3.94 9.51
CA LEU A 35 -11.09 -4.49 8.79
C LEU A 35 -10.89 -3.82 7.42
N PHE A 36 -11.98 -3.56 6.70
CA PHE A 36 -11.93 -2.78 5.44
C PHE A 36 -11.46 -1.35 5.68
N PHE A 37 -11.93 -0.70 6.75
CA PHE A 37 -11.52 0.65 7.10
C PHE A 37 -10.01 0.73 7.38
N VAL A 38 -9.48 -0.20 8.17
CA VAL A 38 -8.03 -0.30 8.44
C VAL A 38 -7.26 -0.60 7.15
N GLY A 39 -7.75 -1.52 6.32
CA GLY A 39 -7.15 -1.83 5.03
C GLY A 39 -7.11 -0.64 4.09
N TYR A 40 -8.17 0.17 4.06
CA TYR A 40 -8.23 1.39 3.27
C TYR A 40 -7.19 2.43 3.72
N ILE A 41 -7.07 2.66 5.03
CA ILE A 41 -6.05 3.56 5.59
C ILE A 41 -4.64 3.05 5.23
N TYR A 42 -4.39 1.76 5.43
CA TYR A 42 -3.11 1.15 5.09
C TYR A 42 -2.75 1.35 3.62
N MET A 43 -3.68 1.03 2.70
CA MET A 43 -3.46 1.21 1.26
C MET A 43 -3.25 2.67 0.88
N THR A 44 -3.94 3.60 1.53
CA THR A 44 -3.74 5.04 1.33
C THR A 44 -2.33 5.47 1.72
N ILE A 45 -1.83 5.00 2.86
CA ILE A 45 -0.46 5.30 3.32
C ILE A 45 0.57 4.73 2.34
N GLU A 46 0.40 3.49 1.89
CA GLU A 46 1.30 2.87 0.91
C GLU A 46 1.30 3.61 -0.43
N LEU A 47 0.14 4.07 -0.89
CA LEU A 47 0.02 4.90 -2.09
C LEU A 47 0.80 6.22 -1.93
N LEU A 48 0.66 6.91 -0.79
CA LEU A 48 1.41 8.14 -0.52
C LEU A 48 2.92 7.90 -0.47
N ARG A 49 3.35 6.76 0.08
CA ARG A 49 4.76 6.36 0.12
C ARG A 49 5.32 6.14 -1.28
N LEU A 50 4.56 5.43 -2.13
CA LEU A 50 4.91 5.21 -3.53
C LEU A 50 4.96 6.53 -4.30
N LEU A 51 3.99 7.41 -4.09
CA LEU A 51 3.93 8.72 -4.73
C LEU A 51 5.15 9.57 -4.36
N ARG A 52 5.54 9.58 -3.08
CA ARG A 52 6.74 10.28 -2.61
C ARG A 52 8.01 9.74 -3.28
N LEU A 53 8.16 8.41 -3.37
CA LEU A 53 9.30 7.79 -4.03
C LEU A 53 9.34 8.17 -5.52
N PHE A 54 8.19 8.12 -6.19
CA PHE A 54 8.06 8.46 -7.60
C PHE A 54 8.50 9.90 -7.89
N PHE A 55 8.01 10.86 -7.10
CA PHE A 55 8.44 12.25 -7.26
C PHE A 55 9.93 12.47 -6.97
N TYR A 56 10.48 11.76 -5.99
CA TYR A 56 11.92 11.82 -5.67
C TYR A 56 12.78 11.29 -6.83
N GLU A 57 12.41 10.16 -7.43
CA GLU A 57 13.14 9.62 -8.57
C GLU A 57 13.02 10.54 -9.80
N ILE A 58 11.85 11.13 -10.04
CA ILE A 58 11.66 12.11 -11.12
C ILE A 58 12.53 13.34 -10.89
N SER A 59 12.54 13.92 -9.69
CA SER A 59 13.36 15.11 -9.43
C SER A 59 14.84 14.81 -9.61
N SER A 60 15.30 13.66 -9.10
CA SER A 60 16.69 13.23 -9.26
C SER A 60 17.06 13.03 -10.73
N PHE A 61 16.18 12.44 -11.53
CA PHE A 61 16.38 12.25 -12.96
C PHE A 61 16.46 13.59 -13.72
N LEU A 62 15.55 14.53 -13.40
CA LEU A 62 15.53 15.86 -14.02
C LEU A 62 16.78 16.67 -13.67
N GLU A 63 17.24 16.62 -12.41
CA GLU A 63 18.49 17.27 -11.99
C GLU A 63 19.70 16.73 -12.74
N TRP A 64 19.80 15.41 -12.89
CA TRP A 64 20.85 14.76 -13.68
C TRP A 64 20.83 15.20 -15.15
N LEU A 65 19.64 15.29 -15.75
CA LEU A 65 19.48 15.71 -17.14
C LEU A 65 19.96 17.14 -17.36
N VAL A 66 19.66 18.06 -16.44
CA VAL A 66 20.10 19.46 -16.49
C VAL A 66 21.62 19.60 -16.29
N MET A 67 22.24 18.79 -15.43
CA MET A 67 23.71 18.81 -15.26
C MET A 67 24.48 18.28 -16.47
N THR A 68 23.83 17.48 -17.32
CA THR A 68 24.46 16.84 -18.49
C THR A 68 24.27 17.64 -19.79
N SER A 69 23.41 18.68 -19.78
CA SER A 69 23.16 19.61 -20.90
C SER A 69 23.98 20.88 -20.79
#